data_AF-A0A2A2Q3S8-F1
#
_entry.id   AF-A0A2A2Q3S8-F1
#
_cell.length_a   1.000
_cell.length_b   1.000
_cell.length_c   1.000
_cell.angle_alpha   90.00
_cell.angle_beta   90.00
_cell.angle_gamma   90.00
#
_symmetry.space_group_name_H-M   'P 1'
#
loop_
_entity.id
_entity.type
_entity.pdbx_description
1 polymer ?
#
loop_
_entity_poly.entity_id
_entity_poly.type
_entity_poly.pdbx_seq_one_letter_code
_entity_poly.pdbx_strand_id
1 'polypeptide(L)'
;MGPSQLLEIPRVTILLQSGPLALFFAFAISHSLADFPLQGDYLARVKQRSKADSMPEWFIALTAHSLIHAGGVWLVTGSVTLAAIELLLHWLIDLGKGEGYYGYVADQVLHLTCKVVYVIVLANGVQLS
;
A
#
# COMPACT_ATOMS: atom_id res chain seq x y z
N MET A 1 20.42 -29.47 20.63
CA MET A 1 19.05 -29.39 20.09
C MET A 1 18.92 -28.01 19.49
N GLY A 2 19.06 -27.90 18.16
CA GLY A 2 19.14 -26.61 17.46
C GLY A 2 17.80 -25.86 17.55
N PRO A 3 17.82 -24.52 17.63
CA PRO A 3 16.60 -23.77 17.48
C PRO A 3 16.06 -24.08 16.08
N SER A 4 14.82 -24.53 16.06
CA SER A 4 13.93 -24.56 14.92
C SER A 4 14.26 -23.43 13.93
N GLN A 5 14.95 -23.77 12.84
CA GLN A 5 14.82 -23.06 11.58
C GLN A 5 13.41 -23.34 11.06
N LEU A 6 12.41 -22.80 11.76
CA LEU A 6 11.07 -22.67 11.24
C LEU A 6 11.21 -21.84 9.98
N LEU A 7 11.02 -22.50 8.83
CA LEU A 7 10.56 -22.02 7.53
C LEU A 7 10.11 -20.55 7.48
N GLU A 8 11.01 -19.60 7.73
CA GLU A 8 10.88 -18.28 7.17
C GLU A 8 11.24 -18.46 5.70
N ILE A 9 10.21 -18.59 4.88
CA ILE A 9 10.32 -18.24 3.47
C ILE A 9 10.09 -16.74 3.43
N PRO A 10 11.13 -15.88 3.53
CA PRO A 10 10.94 -14.45 3.39
C PRO A 10 10.42 -14.19 1.98
N ARG A 11 9.12 -13.88 1.86
CA ARG A 11 8.43 -13.66 0.59
C ARG A 11 9.12 -12.58 -0.24
N VAL A 12 9.67 -11.57 0.43
CA VAL A 12 10.53 -10.53 -0.17
C VAL A 12 11.73 -11.14 -0.89
N THR A 13 12.40 -12.11 -0.29
CA THR A 13 13.61 -12.72 -0.87
C THR A 13 13.30 -13.42 -2.17
N ILE A 14 12.16 -14.12 -2.28
CA ILE A 14 11.76 -14.77 -3.54
C ILE A 14 11.54 -13.73 -4.65
N LEU A 15 10.84 -12.64 -4.33
CA LEU A 15 10.55 -11.59 -5.32
C LEU A 15 11.82 -10.81 -5.70
N LEU A 16 12.72 -10.52 -4.75
CA LEU A 16 14.01 -9.89 -5.01
C LEU A 16 14.96 -10.82 -5.78
N GLN A 17 14.95 -12.13 -5.53
CA GLN A 17 15.68 -13.12 -6.33
C GLN A 17 15.21 -13.13 -7.78
N SER A 18 13.91 -12.87 -8.00
CA SER A 18 13.33 -12.68 -9.33
C SER A 18 13.65 -11.30 -9.94
N GLY A 19 14.31 -10.42 -9.18
CA GLY A 19 14.73 -9.07 -9.55
C GLY A 19 13.88 -7.95 -8.92
N PRO A 20 14.43 -6.74 -8.73
CA PRO A 20 13.71 -5.61 -8.15
C PRO A 20 12.46 -5.21 -8.96
N LEU A 21 12.48 -5.45 -10.28
CA LEU A 21 11.33 -5.22 -11.14
C LEU A 21 10.16 -6.17 -10.81
N ALA A 22 10.44 -7.43 -10.47
CA ALA A 22 9.40 -8.39 -10.07
C ALA A 22 8.74 -7.96 -8.75
N LEU A 23 9.53 -7.46 -7.79
CA LEU A 23 9.00 -6.89 -6.55
C LEU A 23 8.14 -5.64 -6.81
N PHE A 24 8.59 -4.74 -7.70
CA PHE A 24 7.80 -3.58 -8.12
C PHE A 24 6.46 -4.01 -8.74
N PHE A 25 6.48 -4.99 -9.65
CA PHE A 25 5.28 -5.53 -10.26
C PHE A 25 4.32 -6.13 -9.23
N ALA A 26 4.83 -6.85 -8.23
CA ALA A 26 3.99 -7.38 -7.15
C ALA A 26 3.26 -6.27 -6.39
N PHE A 27 3.95 -5.17 -6.07
CA PHE A 27 3.31 -4.00 -5.46
C PHE A 27 2.30 -3.32 -6.40
N ALA A 28 2.64 -3.14 -7.68
CA ALA A 28 1.75 -2.51 -8.65
C ALA A 28 0.46 -3.33 -8.88
N ILE A 29 0.58 -4.66 -8.93
CA ILE A 29 -0.56 -5.58 -8.99
C ILE A 29 -1.42 -5.44 -7.74
N SER A 30 -0.80 -5.46 -6.55
CA SER A 30 -1.53 -5.32 -5.29
C SER A 30 -2.28 -3.98 -5.21
N HIS A 31 -1.63 -2.89 -5.62
CA HIS A 31 -2.24 -1.56 -5.66
C HIS A 31 -3.42 -1.53 -6.63
N SER A 32 -3.24 -2.09 -7.83
CA SER A 32 -4.30 -2.14 -8.84
C SER A 32 -5.48 -3.01 -8.38
N LEU A 33 -5.23 -4.11 -7.68
CA LEU A 33 -6.29 -4.93 -7.09
C LEU A 33 -7.10 -4.16 -6.04
N ALA A 34 -6.41 -3.34 -5.23
CA ALA A 34 -7.03 -2.53 -4.19
C ALA A 34 -7.86 -1.36 -4.76
N ASP A 35 -7.32 -0.62 -5.74
CA ASP A 35 -7.97 0.59 -6.29
C ASP A 35 -9.12 0.31 -7.26
N PHE A 36 -9.12 -0.86 -7.91
CA PHE A 36 -10.10 -1.17 -8.96
C PHE A 36 -11.09 -2.26 -8.52
N PRO A 37 -10.73 -3.56 -8.36
CA PRO A 37 -11.67 -4.56 -7.84
C PRO A 37 -12.18 -4.37 -6.41
N LEU A 38 -11.29 -4.03 -5.45
CA LEU A 38 -11.67 -4.00 -4.02
C LEU A 38 -12.29 -2.67 -3.60
N GLN A 39 -12.14 -1.62 -4.40
CA GLN A 39 -12.76 -0.33 -4.19
C GLN A 39 -14.00 -0.17 -5.07
N GLY A 40 -15.14 -0.65 -4.57
CA GLY A 40 -16.43 -0.37 -5.21
C GLY A 40 -16.83 1.12 -5.13
N ASP A 41 -17.85 1.49 -5.91
CA ASP A 41 -18.32 2.88 -6.07
C ASP A 41 -18.62 3.60 -4.75
N TYR A 42 -19.20 2.88 -3.78
CA TYR A 42 -19.46 3.43 -2.45
C TYR A 42 -18.17 3.93 -1.80
N LEU A 43 -17.16 3.06 -1.69
CA LEU A 43 -15.90 3.38 -1.03
C LEU A 43 -15.15 4.48 -1.78
N ALA A 44 -15.11 4.42 -3.11
CA ALA A 44 -14.48 5.43 -3.96
C ALA A 44 -15.05 6.83 -3.75
N ARG A 45 -16.37 6.92 -3.52
CA ARG A 45 -17.08 8.16 -3.22
C ARG A 45 -16.85 8.61 -1.78
N VAL A 46 -17.19 7.78 -0.79
CA VAL A 46 -17.23 8.21 0.62
C VAL A 46 -15.86 8.40 1.26
N LYS A 47 -14.78 7.88 0.66
CA LYS A 47 -13.41 8.20 1.08
C LYS A 47 -13.02 9.67 0.83
N GLN A 48 -13.82 10.41 0.07
CA GLN A 48 -13.67 11.86 -0.14
C GLN A 48 -14.57 12.62 0.86
N ARG A 49 -13.97 13.50 1.66
CA ARG A 49 -14.68 14.20 2.77
C ARG A 49 -15.92 14.96 2.29
N SER A 50 -15.81 15.62 1.14
CA SER A 50 -16.90 16.39 0.54
C SER A 50 -18.07 15.56 0.00
N LYS A 51 -17.92 14.22 -0.05
CA LYS A 51 -18.89 13.28 -0.62
C LYS A 51 -19.45 12.29 0.40
N ALA A 52 -18.97 12.31 1.64
CA ALA A 52 -19.49 11.52 2.73
C ALA A 52 -20.62 12.27 3.45
N ASP A 53 -21.53 11.50 4.04
CA ASP A 53 -22.68 12.05 4.78
C ASP A 53 -22.28 12.51 6.18
N SER A 54 -21.16 12.00 6.71
CA SER A 54 -20.66 12.36 8.03
C SER A 54 -19.13 12.22 8.15
N MET A 55 -18.55 12.92 9.13
CA MET A 55 -17.12 12.81 9.44
C MET A 55 -16.67 11.39 9.80
N PRO A 56 -17.40 10.61 10.63
CA PRO A 56 -17.04 9.22 10.91
C PRO A 56 -17.07 8.33 9.67
N GLU A 57 -18.07 8.48 8.79
CA GLU A 57 -18.15 7.70 7.54
C GLU A 57 -16.93 7.96 6.67
N TRP A 58 -16.60 9.23 6.43
CA TRP A 58 -15.42 9.61 5.66
C TRP A 58 -14.14 9.03 6.26
N PHE A 59 -13.94 9.22 7.56
CA PHE A 59 -12.71 8.80 8.23
C PHE A 59 -12.54 7.28 8.18
N ILE A 60 -13.61 6.51 8.45
CA ILE A 60 -13.60 5.05 8.38
C ILE A 60 -13.37 4.59 6.94
N ALA A 61 -14.04 5.18 5.95
CA ALA A 61 -13.89 4.83 4.54
C ALA A 61 -12.46 5.04 4.04
N LEU A 62 -11.89 6.23 4.29
CA LEU A 62 -10.51 6.55 3.89
C LEU A 62 -9.50 5.64 4.60
N THR A 63 -9.71 5.38 5.90
CA THR A 63 -8.85 4.48 6.68
C THR A 63 -8.94 3.04 6.17
N ALA A 64 -10.14 2.53 5.91
CA ALA A 64 -10.35 1.17 5.41
C ALA A 64 -9.69 0.99 4.03
N HIS A 65 -9.86 1.96 3.12
CA HIS A 65 -9.20 1.93 1.82
C HIS A 65 -7.68 1.90 1.96
N SER A 66 -7.11 2.81 2.77
CA SER A 66 -5.66 2.87 2.99
C SER A 66 -5.12 1.61 3.68
N LEU A 67 -5.92 0.99 4.55
CA LEU A 67 -5.58 -0.26 5.24
C LEU A 67 -5.56 -1.46 4.29
N ILE A 68 -6.40 -1.50 3.25
CA ILE A 68 -6.33 -2.54 2.21
C ILE A 68 -4.99 -2.45 1.48
N HIS A 69 -4.54 -1.25 1.12
CA HIS A 69 -3.23 -1.04 0.48
C HIS A 69 -2.07 -1.41 1.40
N ALA A 70 -2.13 -1.02 2.68
CA ALA A 70 -1.18 -1.46 3.69
C ALA A 70 -1.12 -2.99 3.82
N GLY A 71 -2.28 -3.66 3.81
CA GLY A 71 -2.38 -5.12 3.79
C GLY A 71 -1.72 -5.72 2.55
N GLY A 72 -1.88 -5.10 1.38
CA GLY A 72 -1.17 -5.47 0.15
C GLY A 72 0.35 -5.42 0.31
N VAL A 73 0.87 -4.31 0.83
CA VAL A 73 2.31 -4.16 1.12
C VAL A 73 2.78 -5.19 2.15
N TRP A 74 2.01 -5.44 3.21
CA TRP A 74 2.32 -6.47 4.19
C TRP A 74 2.36 -7.88 3.59
N LEU A 75 1.42 -8.23 2.72
CA LEU A 75 1.39 -9.55 2.09
C LEU A 75 2.56 -9.76 1.12
N VAL A 76 2.96 -8.71 0.40
CA VAL A 76 4.13 -8.74 -0.49
C VAL A 76 5.43 -8.83 0.31
N THR A 77 5.52 -8.09 1.42
CA THR A 77 6.81 -7.89 2.12
C THR A 77 6.99 -8.69 3.41
N GLY A 78 5.91 -9.10 4.05
CA GLY A 78 5.91 -9.57 5.43
C GLY A 78 6.20 -8.48 6.48
N SER A 79 6.50 -7.24 6.09
CA SER A 79 6.93 -6.17 6.99
C SER A 79 5.74 -5.36 7.52
N VAL A 80 5.55 -5.33 8.83
CA VAL A 80 4.50 -4.52 9.47
C VAL A 80 4.86 -3.04 9.43
N THR A 81 6.15 -2.70 9.55
CA THR A 81 6.64 -1.32 9.45
C THR A 81 6.36 -0.72 8.08
N LEU A 82 6.66 -1.44 6.99
CA LEU A 82 6.33 -0.94 5.64
C LEU A 82 4.82 -0.82 5.42
N ALA A 83 4.03 -1.73 5.99
CA ALA A 83 2.58 -1.64 5.95
C ALA A 83 2.05 -0.40 6.70
N ALA A 84 2.60 -0.10 7.88
CA ALA A 84 2.23 1.09 8.65
C ALA A 84 2.63 2.39 7.94
N ILE A 85 3.79 2.41 7.29
CA ILE A 85 4.22 3.54 6.43
C ILE A 85 3.26 3.69 5.25
N GLU A 86 2.91 2.61 4.57
CA GLU A 86 1.95 2.65 3.46
C GLU A 86 0.59 3.15 3.95
N LEU A 87 0.08 2.68 5.09
CA LEU A 87 -1.18 3.16 5.65
C LEU A 87 -1.17 4.69 5.78
N LEU A 88 -0.11 5.26 6.36
CA LEU A 88 0.00 6.70 6.56
C LEU A 88 0.13 7.46 5.24
N LEU A 89 1.06 7.04 4.37
CA LEU A 89 1.31 7.72 3.10
C LEU A 89 0.10 7.64 2.18
N HIS A 90 -0.53 6.46 2.08
CA HIS A 90 -1.70 6.24 1.25
C HIS A 90 -2.87 7.10 1.72
N TRP A 91 -3.10 7.15 3.04
CA TRP A 91 -4.14 7.98 3.64
C TRP A 91 -3.93 9.47 3.34
N LEU A 92 -2.70 9.96 3.47
CA LEU A 92 -2.36 11.37 3.18
C LEU A 92 -2.49 11.69 1.68
N ILE A 93 -2.07 10.78 0.80
CA ILE A 93 -2.18 10.98 -0.65
C ILE A 93 -3.66 11.02 -1.07
N ASP A 94 -4.49 10.10 -0.57
CA ASP A 94 -5.90 10.07 -0.90
C ASP A 94 -6.69 11.22 -0.29
N LEU A 95 -6.35 11.64 0.94
CA LEU A 95 -6.86 12.89 1.51
C LEU A 95 -6.51 14.05 0.57
N GLY A 96 -5.25 14.13 0.13
CA GLY A 96 -4.80 15.21 -0.74
C GLY A 96 -5.58 15.29 -2.06
N LYS A 97 -5.85 14.13 -2.68
CA LYS A 97 -6.73 14.04 -3.86
C LYS A 97 -8.16 14.44 -3.51
N GLY A 98 -8.72 13.91 -2.41
CA GLY A 98 -10.10 14.15 -1.99
C GLY A 98 -10.41 15.61 -1.63
N GLU A 99 -9.39 16.36 -1.19
CA GLU A 99 -9.46 17.80 -0.93
C GLU A 99 -9.13 18.66 -2.18
N GLY A 100 -8.77 18.03 -3.31
CA GLY A 100 -8.59 18.69 -4.59
C GLY A 100 -7.21 19.31 -4.82
N TYR A 101 -6.17 18.95 -4.05
CA TYR A 101 -4.81 19.48 -4.27
C TYR A 101 -4.18 18.99 -5.57
N TYR A 102 -4.61 17.83 -6.08
CA TYR A 102 -4.17 17.27 -7.36
C TYR A 102 -5.19 16.27 -7.93
N GLY A 103 -5.02 15.91 -9.21
CA GLY A 103 -5.91 15.02 -9.95
C GLY A 103 -5.51 13.54 -9.91
N TYR A 104 -6.32 12.73 -10.58
CA TYR A 104 -6.20 11.26 -10.63
C TYR A 104 -4.82 10.75 -11.12
N VAL A 105 -4.24 11.37 -12.14
CA VAL A 105 -2.93 10.92 -12.67
C VAL A 105 -1.81 11.14 -11.63
N ALA A 106 -1.80 12.32 -10.98
CA ALA A 106 -0.81 12.63 -9.97
C ALA A 106 -0.93 11.70 -8.75
N ASP A 107 -2.16 11.40 -8.34
CA ASP A 107 -2.47 10.42 -7.29
C ASP A 107 -1.85 9.04 -7.58
N GLN A 108 -2.08 8.47 -8.76
CA GLN A 108 -1.52 7.17 -9.13
C GLN A 108 0.01 7.19 -9.21
N VAL A 109 0.60 8.29 -9.70
CA VAL A 109 2.07 8.47 -9.74
C VAL A 109 2.66 8.54 -8.34
N LEU A 110 2.05 9.29 -7.42
CA LEU A 110 2.50 9.39 -6.02
C LEU A 110 2.46 8.03 -5.35
N HIS A 111 1.35 7.29 -5.54
CA HIS A 111 1.22 5.94 -5.02
C HIS A 111 2.33 5.04 -5.55
N LEU A 112 2.50 4.91 -6.88
CA LEU A 112 3.56 4.08 -7.47
C LEU A 112 4.97 4.50 -7.06
N THR A 113 5.20 5.79 -6.82
CA THR A 113 6.47 6.30 -6.32
C THR A 113 6.81 5.72 -4.94
N CYS A 114 5.85 5.59 -4.02
CA CYS A 114 6.07 4.89 -2.75
C CYS A 114 6.57 3.45 -2.96
N LYS A 115 6.06 2.77 -3.99
CA LYS A 115 6.38 1.35 -4.28
C LYS A 115 7.79 1.23 -4.84
N VAL A 116 8.20 2.18 -5.69
CA VAL A 116 9.60 2.32 -6.12
C VAL A 116 10.52 2.53 -4.92
N VAL A 117 10.16 3.42 -3.98
CA VAL A 117 10.94 3.66 -2.76
C VAL A 117 11.08 2.38 -1.93
N TYR A 118 10.00 1.62 -1.71
CA TYR A 118 10.08 0.35 -0.98
C TYR A 118 10.99 -0.67 -1.67
N VAL A 119 10.92 -0.78 -3.00
CA VAL A 119 11.81 -1.65 -3.78
C VAL A 119 13.26 -1.25 -3.57
N ILE A 120 13.58 0.06 -3.62
CA ILE A 120 14.94 0.55 -3.37
C ILE A 120 15.39 0.20 -1.95
N VAL A 121 14.58 0.48 -0.94
CA VAL A 121 14.89 0.20 0.48
C VAL A 121 15.20 -1.29 0.68
N LEU A 122 14.32 -2.17 0.18
CA LEU A 122 14.46 -3.61 0.34
C LEU A 122 15.62 -4.18 -0.48
N ALA A 123 15.85 -3.69 -1.70
CA ALA A 123 16.96 -4.13 -2.55
C ALA A 123 18.33 -3.73 -1.98
N ASN A 124 18.40 -2.67 -1.17
CA ASN A 124 19.62 -2.28 -0.43
C ASN A 124 19.81 -3.07 0.89
N GLY A 125 18.98 -4.09 1.14
CA GLY A 125 19.12 -4.98 2.30
C GLY A 125 18.64 -4.36 3.61
N VAL A 126 17.90 -3.25 3.58
CA VAL A 126 17.29 -2.66 4.78
C VAL A 126 16.16 -3.57 5.25
N GLN A 127 16.34 -4.16 6.43
CA GLN A 127 15.33 -5.01 7.06
C GLN A 127 14.43 -4.15 7.95
N LEU A 128 13.13 -4.15 7.64
CA LEU A 128 12.11 -3.47 8.43
C LEU A 128 11.13 -4.53 8.94
N SER A 129 10.98 -4.64 10.26
CA SER A 129 10.08 -5.61 10.93
C SER A 129 8.61 -5.34 10.63
#